data_AF-A0A7X0JKC2-F1
#
_entry.id   AF-A0A7X0JKC2-F1
#
_cell.length_a   1.000
_cell.length_b   1.000
_cell.length_c   1.000
_cell.angle_alpha   90.00
_cell.angle_beta   90.00
_cell.angle_gamma   90.00
#
_symmetry.space_group_name_H-M   'P 1'
#
loop_
_entity.id
_entity.type
_entity.pdbx_description
1 polymer ?
#
loop_
_entity_poly.entity_id
_entity_poly.type
_entity_poly.pdbx_seq_one_letter_code
_entity_poly.pdbx_strand_id
1 'polypeptide(L)'
;MAERSSHEHQHEQSKTRARSPSKPSQLDHKPPADVAAAAEKGLKLRAEYRRGGTTVGIARARDLQHRKHLSEQTVKRMVSYFKRHNVDKRSDNFGDDGNPSAGYIAWLLWGGDAGQKWAEEHMKQIDKTKQEAKTQRTSSH
;
A
#
# COMPACT_ATOMS: atom_id res chain seq x y z
N MET A 1 -12.21 -35.26 -49.49
CA MET A 1 -13.11 -34.12 -49.21
C MET A 1 -12.59 -33.40 -47.99
N ALA A 2 -12.33 -32.09 -48.17
CA ALA A 2 -12.04 -31.02 -47.21
C ALA A 2 -10.82 -31.13 -46.26
N GLU A 3 -9.73 -30.53 -46.71
CA GLU A 3 -8.82 -29.71 -45.90
C GLU A 3 -9.55 -28.52 -45.23
N ARG A 4 -9.02 -28.08 -44.08
CA ARG A 4 -8.87 -26.67 -43.57
C ARG A 4 -8.47 -26.77 -42.09
N SER A 5 -7.20 -26.61 -41.74
CA SER A 5 -6.49 -25.34 -41.57
C SER A 5 -7.09 -24.46 -40.47
N SER A 6 -6.23 -24.08 -39.52
CA SER A 6 -5.98 -22.71 -39.04
C SER A 6 -6.00 -22.48 -37.52
N HIS A 7 -4.82 -22.00 -37.06
CA HIS A 7 -4.54 -21.11 -35.94
C HIS A 7 -4.31 -21.70 -34.54
N GLU A 8 -3.04 -22.06 -34.32
CA GLU A 8 -2.14 -21.32 -33.43
C GLU A 8 -2.80 -20.20 -32.61
N HIS A 9 -2.76 -20.31 -31.29
CA HIS A 9 -2.40 -19.20 -30.41
C HIS A 9 -1.66 -19.78 -29.21
N GLN A 10 -0.34 -19.68 -29.29
CA GLN A 10 0.51 -19.65 -28.11
C GLN A 10 0.09 -18.44 -27.27
N HIS A 11 -0.10 -18.62 -25.96
CA HIS A 11 0.03 -17.53 -25.02
C HIS A 11 0.85 -18.01 -23.82
N GLU A 12 2.17 -18.00 -24.06
CA GLU A 12 3.12 -17.22 -23.29
C GLU A 12 2.66 -16.78 -21.88
N GLN A 13 3.26 -17.43 -20.89
CA GLN A 13 3.74 -16.88 -19.61
C GLN A 13 2.81 -15.99 -18.76
N SER A 14 2.58 -16.42 -17.52
CA SER A 14 2.97 -15.63 -16.32
C SER A 14 2.80 -16.40 -15.01
N LYS A 15 3.75 -17.31 -14.76
CA LYS A 15 4.49 -17.45 -13.50
C LYS A 15 3.85 -16.79 -12.26
N THR A 16 2.86 -17.43 -11.65
CA THR A 16 2.47 -17.14 -10.27
C THR A 16 3.58 -17.69 -9.36
N ARG A 17 4.64 -16.91 -9.12
CA ARG A 17 5.59 -17.18 -8.03
C ARG A 17 4.81 -17.15 -6.72
N ALA A 18 4.51 -18.34 -6.20
CA ALA A 18 4.34 -18.54 -4.78
C ALA A 18 5.54 -17.90 -4.07
N ARG A 19 5.32 -16.80 -3.35
CA ARG A 19 6.34 -16.26 -2.44
C ARG A 19 6.24 -17.08 -1.16
N SER A 20 7.29 -17.88 -0.94
CA SER A 20 7.60 -18.64 0.26
C SER A 20 7.40 -17.82 1.55
N PRO A 21 7.14 -18.49 2.69
CA PRO A 21 6.91 -17.84 3.97
C PRO A 21 8.25 -17.40 4.58
N SER A 22 8.43 -16.10 4.76
CA SER A 22 9.54 -15.56 5.54
C SER A 22 9.01 -14.97 6.85
N LYS A 23 9.18 -15.70 7.96
CA LYS A 23 9.34 -15.09 9.30
C LYS A 23 10.81 -14.61 9.40
N PRO A 24 11.10 -13.44 9.98
CA PRO A 24 11.07 -13.29 11.44
C PRO A 24 10.76 -11.86 11.95
N SER A 25 9.56 -11.65 12.47
CA SER A 25 9.14 -10.61 13.44
C SER A 25 7.63 -10.47 13.27
N GLN A 26 6.84 -11.11 14.13
CA GLN A 26 5.39 -11.11 14.03
C GLN A 26 4.83 -9.79 14.60
N LEU A 27 5.30 -8.64 14.09
CA LEU A 27 4.56 -7.40 14.20
C LEU A 27 3.42 -7.51 13.19
N ASP A 28 2.19 -7.72 13.67
CA ASP A 28 1.02 -7.75 12.81
C ASP A 28 0.86 -6.40 12.09
N HIS A 29 1.39 -6.34 10.86
CA HIS A 29 1.26 -5.22 9.93
C HIS A 29 -0.11 -5.24 9.23
N LYS A 30 -1.16 -5.56 9.99
CA LYS A 30 -2.53 -5.54 9.50
C LYS A 30 -3.06 -4.11 9.64
N PRO A 31 -3.53 -3.49 8.54
CA PRO A 31 -4.09 -2.16 8.64
C PRO A 31 -5.42 -2.20 9.43
N PRO A 32 -5.70 -1.17 10.26
CA PRO A 32 -6.95 -1.05 11.00
C PRO A 32 -8.11 -0.76 10.04
N ALA A 33 -9.34 -0.86 10.57
CA ALA A 33 -10.56 -0.63 9.77
C ALA A 33 -10.57 0.78 9.15
N ASP A 34 -10.11 1.79 9.87
CA ASP A 34 -10.08 3.19 9.38
C ASP A 34 -9.19 3.35 8.14
N VAL A 35 -8.06 2.65 8.10
CA VAL A 35 -7.15 2.64 6.95
C VAL A 35 -7.80 1.96 5.75
N ALA A 36 -8.51 0.85 5.98
CA ALA A 36 -9.24 0.15 4.94
C ALA A 36 -10.38 1.03 4.38
N ALA A 37 -11.13 1.71 5.24
CA ALA A 37 -12.22 2.61 4.86
C ALA A 37 -11.70 3.81 4.05
N ALA A 38 -10.57 4.40 4.44
CA ALA A 38 -9.93 5.47 3.68
C ALA A 38 -9.47 4.99 2.29
N ALA A 39 -8.86 3.80 2.22
CA ALA A 39 -8.44 3.20 0.95
C ALA A 39 -9.64 2.90 0.03
N GLU A 40 -10.74 2.40 0.59
CA GLU A 40 -11.99 2.18 -0.14
C GLU A 40 -12.58 3.49 -0.66
N LYS A 41 -12.62 4.54 0.17
CA LYS A 41 -13.06 5.88 -0.24
C LYS A 41 -12.19 6.40 -1.40
N GLY A 42 -10.87 6.28 -1.30
CA GLY A 42 -9.95 6.66 -2.37
C GLY A 42 -10.21 5.92 -3.68
N LEU A 43 -10.52 4.61 -3.63
CA LEU A 43 -10.88 3.82 -4.81
C LEU A 43 -12.19 4.29 -5.44
N LYS A 44 -13.21 4.61 -4.63
CA LYS A 44 -14.50 5.16 -5.10
C LYS A 44 -14.31 6.50 -5.80
N LEU A 45 -13.62 7.45 -5.15
CA LEU A 45 -13.35 8.76 -5.75
C LEU A 45 -12.50 8.66 -7.01
N ARG A 46 -11.54 7.73 -7.05
CA ARG A 46 -10.76 7.47 -8.28
C ARG A 46 -11.61 6.87 -9.40
N ALA A 47 -12.64 6.09 -9.08
CA ALA A 47 -13.57 5.56 -10.08
C ALA A 47 -14.45 6.67 -10.66
N GLU A 48 -14.92 7.58 -9.82
CA GLU A 48 -15.78 8.70 -10.18
C GLU A 48 -15.03 9.81 -10.95
N TYR A 49 -13.96 10.35 -10.35
CA TYR A 49 -13.24 11.50 -10.91
C TYR A 49 -12.09 11.12 -11.84
N ARG A 50 -11.72 9.83 -11.93
CA ARG A 50 -10.66 9.29 -12.79
C ARG A 50 -9.30 10.00 -12.68
N ARG A 51 -9.03 10.66 -11.55
CA ARG A 51 -7.80 11.40 -11.25
C ARG A 51 -7.19 10.92 -9.93
N GLY A 52 -5.90 11.19 -9.76
CA GLY A 52 -5.17 10.88 -8.52
C GLY A 52 -4.68 9.43 -8.40
N GLY A 53 -3.45 9.30 -7.90
CA GLY A 53 -2.79 8.02 -7.67
C GLY A 53 -2.23 7.37 -8.93
N THR A 54 -1.13 6.63 -8.76
CA THR A 54 -0.58 5.76 -9.81
C THR A 54 -1.15 4.35 -9.68
N THR A 55 -0.86 3.47 -10.66
CA THR A 55 -1.19 2.03 -10.57
C THR A 55 -0.70 1.40 -9.26
N VAL A 56 0.43 1.88 -8.73
CA VAL A 56 0.98 1.46 -7.43
C VAL A 56 0.06 1.87 -6.28
N GLY A 57 -0.45 3.10 -6.28
CA GLY A 57 -1.40 3.59 -5.28
C GLY A 57 -2.72 2.82 -5.31
N ILE A 58 -3.23 2.51 -6.51
CA ILE A 58 -4.47 1.73 -6.68
C ILE A 58 -4.29 0.29 -6.16
N ALA A 59 -3.18 -0.35 -6.53
CA ALA A 59 -2.87 -1.69 -6.04
C ALA A 59 -2.72 -1.69 -4.51
N ARG A 60 -2.09 -0.66 -3.95
CA ARG A 60 -1.95 -0.50 -2.50
C ARG A 60 -3.30 -0.33 -1.82
N ALA A 61 -4.17 0.52 -2.35
CA ALA A 61 -5.50 0.73 -1.80
C ALA A 61 -6.30 -0.58 -1.75
N ARG A 62 -6.21 -1.40 -2.81
CA ARG A 62 -6.82 -2.73 -2.85
C ARG A 62 -6.26 -3.67 -1.79
N ASP A 63 -4.96 -3.65 -1.53
CA ASP A 63 -4.36 -4.45 -0.47
C ASP A 63 -4.79 -3.99 0.93
N LEU A 64 -4.90 -2.66 1.13
CA LEU A 64 -5.33 -2.04 2.38
C LEU A 64 -6.82 -2.31 2.66
N GLN A 65 -7.69 -2.18 1.65
CA GLN A 65 -9.12 -2.48 1.73
C GLN A 65 -9.36 -3.91 2.22
N HIS A 66 -8.63 -4.89 1.66
CA HIS A 66 -8.72 -6.30 2.07
C HIS A 66 -7.97 -6.61 3.36
N ARG A 67 -7.42 -5.58 4.03
CA ARG A 67 -6.64 -5.69 5.27
C ARG A 67 -5.55 -6.76 5.19
N LYS A 68 -4.86 -6.82 4.05
CA LYS A 68 -3.76 -7.77 3.85
C LYS A 68 -2.61 -7.47 4.79
N HIS A 69 -1.89 -8.51 5.16
CA HIS A 69 -0.67 -8.38 5.95
C HIS A 69 0.41 -7.72 5.07
N LEU A 70 0.89 -6.56 5.51
CA LEU A 70 1.90 -5.80 4.79
C LEU A 70 3.31 -6.17 5.27
N SER A 71 4.31 -6.07 4.40
CA SER A 71 5.70 -6.23 4.83
C SER A 71 6.25 -4.95 5.46
N GLU A 72 7.30 -5.05 6.30
CA GLU A 72 8.02 -3.88 6.83
C GLU A 72 8.43 -2.91 5.70
N GLN A 73 8.93 -3.45 4.58
CA GLN A 73 9.30 -2.64 3.41
C GLN A 73 8.12 -1.86 2.84
N THR A 74 6.92 -2.45 2.87
CA THR A 74 5.71 -1.78 2.46
C THR A 74 5.37 -0.63 3.40
N VAL A 75 5.37 -0.89 4.72
CA VAL A 75 5.09 0.15 5.74
C VAL A 75 6.08 1.31 5.59
N LYS A 76 7.38 1.01 5.42
CA LYS A 76 8.40 2.03 5.15
C LYS A 76 8.11 2.85 3.90
N ARG A 77 7.67 2.22 2.80
CA ARG A 77 7.26 2.95 1.59
C ARG A 77 6.05 3.84 1.83
N MET A 78 5.09 3.42 2.64
CA MET A 78 3.94 4.23 3.03
C MET A 78 4.41 5.48 3.78
N VAL A 79 5.27 5.33 4.80
CA VAL A 79 5.84 6.49 5.53
C VAL A 79 6.59 7.44 4.60
N SER A 80 7.45 6.92 3.71
CA SER A 80 8.15 7.75 2.72
C SER A 80 7.21 8.43 1.72
N TYR A 81 6.08 7.81 1.39
CA TYR A 81 5.05 8.43 0.56
C TYR A 81 4.41 9.60 1.31
N PHE A 82 3.87 9.36 2.50
CA PHE A 82 3.18 10.38 3.30
C PHE A 82 4.10 11.55 3.66
N LYS A 83 5.37 11.31 4.01
CA LYS A 83 6.32 12.40 4.30
C LYS A 83 6.53 13.34 3.11
N ARG A 84 6.60 12.81 1.89
CA ARG A 84 6.79 13.61 0.66
C ARG A 84 5.51 14.32 0.22
N HIS A 85 4.35 13.70 0.44
CA HIS A 85 3.05 14.21 0.01
C HIS A 85 2.30 14.94 1.13
N ASN A 86 2.93 15.15 2.30
CA ASN A 86 2.36 15.97 3.37
C ASN A 86 2.22 17.44 2.94
N VAL A 87 3.10 17.91 2.04
CA VAL A 87 2.99 19.25 1.45
C VAL A 87 1.72 19.39 0.60
N ASP A 88 1.24 18.31 -0.01
CA ASP A 88 0.02 18.31 -0.84
C ASP A 88 -1.24 18.58 0.01
N LYS A 89 -1.15 18.40 1.33
CA LYS A 89 -2.22 18.77 2.27
C LYS A 89 -2.46 20.28 2.35
N ARG A 90 -1.52 21.09 1.82
CA ARG A 90 -1.62 22.55 1.78
C ARG A 90 -2.24 23.08 0.49
N SER A 91 -2.54 22.22 -0.49
CA SER A 91 -3.22 22.65 -1.71
C SER A 91 -4.67 23.00 -1.45
N ASP A 92 -5.17 24.01 -2.15
CA ASP A 92 -6.60 24.31 -2.23
C ASP A 92 -7.38 23.06 -2.67
N ASN A 93 -8.46 22.74 -1.95
CA ASN A 93 -9.32 21.55 -2.11
C ASN A 93 -8.73 20.21 -1.63
N PHE A 94 -7.69 20.22 -0.80
CA PHE A 94 -7.29 19.01 -0.08
C PHE A 94 -8.33 18.65 0.99
N GLY A 95 -9.06 17.56 0.81
CA GLY A 95 -10.14 17.15 1.71
C GLY A 95 -11.55 17.55 1.28
N ASP A 96 -11.70 18.14 0.09
CA ASP A 96 -13.02 18.38 -0.50
C ASP A 96 -13.54 17.06 -1.11
N ASP A 97 -14.64 16.54 -0.55
CA ASP A 97 -15.27 15.32 -1.05
C ASP A 97 -16.10 15.52 -2.32
N GLY A 98 -16.53 16.75 -2.62
CA GLY A 98 -17.30 17.11 -3.81
C GLY A 98 -16.41 17.48 -5.01
N ASN A 99 -15.19 17.97 -4.77
CA ASN A 99 -14.19 18.18 -5.82
C ASN A 99 -12.78 17.80 -5.32
N PRO A 100 -12.52 16.51 -5.06
CA PRO A 100 -11.27 16.07 -4.47
C PRO A 100 -10.10 16.30 -5.43
N SER A 101 -9.05 16.95 -4.93
CA SER A 101 -7.81 17.10 -5.68
C SER A 101 -7.18 15.73 -5.99
N ALA A 102 -6.39 15.67 -7.07
CA ALA A 102 -5.66 14.45 -7.40
C ALA A 102 -4.72 13.98 -6.26
N GLY A 103 -4.17 14.94 -5.50
CA GLY A 103 -3.39 14.68 -4.30
C GLY A 103 -4.21 14.06 -3.17
N TYR A 104 -5.44 14.55 -2.93
CA TYR A 104 -6.33 13.98 -1.90
C TYR A 104 -6.78 12.55 -2.23
N ILE A 105 -7.12 12.27 -3.49
CA ILE A 105 -7.46 10.90 -3.90
C ILE A 105 -6.25 9.98 -3.72
N ALA A 106 -5.06 10.42 -4.16
CA ALA A 106 -3.84 9.66 -3.95
C ALA A 106 -3.58 9.41 -2.46
N TRP A 107 -3.75 10.42 -1.62
CA TRP A 107 -3.60 10.31 -0.17
C TRP A 107 -4.53 9.25 0.43
N LEU A 108 -5.81 9.24 0.05
CA LEU A 108 -6.79 8.24 0.47
C LEU A 108 -6.43 6.83 0.00
N LEU A 109 -5.93 6.66 -1.24
CA LEU A 109 -5.49 5.36 -1.77
C LEU A 109 -4.37 4.74 -0.93
N TRP A 110 -3.54 5.56 -0.28
CA TRP A 110 -2.51 5.07 0.63
C TRP A 110 -3.00 4.84 2.07
N GLY A 111 -4.29 5.09 2.35
CA GLY A 111 -4.93 4.91 3.66
C GLY A 111 -5.27 6.21 4.38
N GLY A 112 -5.07 7.36 3.74
CA GLY A 112 -5.39 8.67 4.31
C GLY A 112 -4.62 8.98 5.60
N ASP A 113 -5.18 9.87 6.41
CA ASP A 113 -4.61 10.26 7.71
C ASP A 113 -4.48 9.10 8.68
N ALA A 114 -5.44 8.17 8.67
CA ALA A 114 -5.35 6.94 9.44
C ALA A 114 -4.14 6.10 8.99
N GLY A 115 -3.90 6.02 7.67
CA GLY A 115 -2.80 5.27 7.08
C GLY A 115 -1.45 5.88 7.39
N GLN A 116 -1.37 7.21 7.41
CA GLN A 116 -0.18 7.93 7.84
C GLN A 116 0.15 7.61 9.30
N LYS A 117 -0.80 7.83 10.22
CA LYS A 117 -0.59 7.58 11.66
C LYS A 117 -0.19 6.13 11.92
N TRP A 118 -0.92 5.20 11.32
CA TRP A 118 -0.62 3.78 11.45
C TRP A 118 0.77 3.43 10.93
N ALA A 119 1.15 3.89 9.74
CA ALA A 119 2.45 3.58 9.15
C ALA A 119 3.61 4.18 9.97
N GLU A 120 3.45 5.39 10.48
CA GLU A 120 4.44 6.05 11.34
C GLU A 120 4.64 5.30 12.66
N GLU A 121 3.54 4.92 13.33
CA GLU A 121 3.60 4.15 14.57
C GLU A 121 4.23 2.76 14.37
N HIS A 122 3.82 2.03 13.33
CA HIS A 122 4.40 0.72 13.02
C HIS A 122 5.90 0.82 12.66
N MET A 123 6.32 1.88 11.97
CA MET A 123 7.74 2.09 11.66
C MET A 123 8.57 2.28 12.94
N LYS A 124 8.07 3.04 13.92
CA LYS A 124 8.72 3.20 15.23
C LYS A 124 8.85 1.85 15.95
N GLN A 125 7.82 1.01 15.89
CA GLN A 125 7.88 -0.34 16.49
C GLN A 125 8.94 -1.21 15.82
N ILE A 126 9.01 -1.21 14.47
CA ILE A 126 10.02 -1.95 13.71
C ILE A 126 11.43 -1.48 14.10
N ASP A 127 11.66 -0.16 14.16
CA ASP A 127 12.95 0.40 14.52
C ASP A 127 13.33 0.02 15.97
N LYS A 128 12.38 0.10 16.91
CA LYS A 128 12.59 -0.33 18.31
C LYS A 128 12.98 -1.80 18.40
N THR A 129 12.24 -2.70 17.74
CA THR A 129 12.56 -4.14 17.71
C THR A 129 13.93 -4.42 17.11
N LYS A 130 14.34 -3.66 16.08
CA LYS A 130 15.69 -3.78 15.48
C LYS A 130 16.80 -3.33 16.43
N GLN A 131 16.58 -2.24 17.18
CA GLN A 131 17.54 -1.78 18.18
C GLN A 131 17.68 -2.80 19.31
N GLU A 132 16.58 -3.33 19.83
CA GLU A 132 16.58 -4.36 20.88
C GLU A 132 17.31 -5.63 20.43
N ALA A 133 17.07 -6.10 19.21
CA ALA A 133 17.77 -7.25 18.64
C ALA A 133 19.27 -7.01 18.44
N LYS A 134 19.68 -5.77 18.16
CA LYS A 134 21.09 -5.39 18.02
C LYS A 134 21.80 -5.38 19.39
N THR A 135 21.17 -4.80 20.41
CA THR A 135 21.71 -4.74 21.78
C THR A 135 21.88 -6.14 22.37
N GLN A 136 20.93 -7.05 22.16
CA GLN A 136 21.04 -8.44 22.64
C GLN A 136 22.19 -9.22 22.00
N ARG A 137 22.51 -8.94 20.72
CA ARG A 137 23.63 -9.58 20.02
C ARG A 137 25.00 -9.09 20.48
N THR A 138 25.10 -7.82 20.88
CA THR A 138 26.37 -7.23 21.33
C THR A 138 26.72 -7.56 22.78
N SER A 139 25.76 -7.98 23.60
CA SER A 139 25.97 -8.35 25.01
C SER A 139 26.23 -9.85 25.25
N SER A 140 26.30 -10.66 24.18
CA SER A 140 26.63 -12.11 24.22
C SER A 140 28.01 -12.42 23.63
N HIS A 141 28.91 -11.44 23.57
CA HIS A 141 30.34 -11.61 23.29
C HIS A 141 31.14 -11.02 24.46
#